data_AF-R7WBD3-F1
#
_entry.id   AF-R7WBD3-F1
#
_cell.length_a   1.000
_cell.length_b   1.000
_cell.length_c   1.000
_cell.angle_alpha   90.00
_cell.angle_beta   90.00
_cell.angle_gamma   90.00
#
_symmetry.space_group_name_H-M   'P 1'
#
loop_
_entity.id
_entity.type
_entity.pdbx_description
1 polymer ?
#
loop_
_entity_poly.entity_id
_entity_poly.type
_entity_poly.pdbx_seq_one_letter_code
_entity_poly.pdbx_strand_id
1 'polypeptide(L)'
;MASVTDIEIHFLQIKFNAIGVYLDVDGAMEHLQGWKGKSQLMEDEAFFDALVSAPVEKVLRVVVIKEIKGSQYGVQLESSVRDRLVAADKYEDDEEEALEKVSDFFQSKYFRPGSVVTFHFPATATAAPEISFVTEGKEEAKVAVENAAVAEMIQRWYLGGDSAVSQTTVRSIADSFAAMLSSP
;
A
#
# COMPACT_ATOMS: atom_id res chain seq x y z
N MET A 1 9.91 -1.11 -7.91
CA MET A 1 9.85 -2.58 -8.16
C MET A 1 8.43 -3.01 -8.49
N ALA A 2 8.23 -4.15 -9.16
CA ALA A 2 6.91 -4.73 -9.42
C ALA A 2 6.83 -6.17 -8.89
N SER A 3 5.81 -6.48 -8.10
CA SER A 3 5.53 -7.77 -7.45
C SER A 3 4.05 -8.16 -7.67
N VAL A 4 3.64 -9.37 -7.30
CA VAL A 4 2.28 -9.92 -7.50
C VAL A 4 1.73 -10.42 -6.17
N THR A 5 0.46 -10.15 -5.86
CA THR A 5 -0.20 -10.60 -4.62
C THR A 5 -1.06 -11.83 -4.87
N ASP A 6 -0.94 -12.83 -4.00
CA ASP A 6 -1.60 -14.12 -4.10
C ASP A 6 -2.52 -14.36 -2.87
N ILE A 7 -3.67 -15.02 -3.09
CA ILE A 7 -4.55 -15.56 -2.03
C ILE A 7 -4.65 -17.07 -2.24
N GLU A 8 -4.40 -17.86 -1.20
CA GLU A 8 -4.40 -19.33 -1.25
C GLU A 8 -5.78 -19.90 -0.92
N ILE A 9 -6.49 -20.42 -1.92
CA ILE A 9 -7.67 -21.27 -1.74
C ILE A 9 -7.41 -22.55 -2.54
N HIS A 10 -7.11 -23.65 -1.83
CA HIS A 10 -7.00 -25.03 -2.34
C HIS A 10 -6.53 -25.19 -3.82
N PHE A 11 -5.22 -25.36 -3.99
CA PHE A 11 -4.56 -25.93 -5.18
C PHE A 11 -4.80 -25.24 -6.55
N LEU A 12 -4.97 -23.91 -6.59
CA LEU A 12 -4.80 -23.09 -7.80
C LEU A 12 -4.25 -21.70 -7.41
N GLN A 13 -3.01 -21.37 -7.81
CA GLN A 13 -2.44 -20.02 -7.66
C GLN A 13 -3.13 -19.06 -8.63
N ILE A 14 -4.18 -18.38 -8.16
CA ILE A 14 -4.90 -17.38 -8.94
C ILE A 14 -4.32 -16.01 -8.57
N LYS A 15 -3.57 -15.42 -9.49
CA LYS A 15 -3.05 -14.05 -9.36
C LYS A 15 -4.20 -13.06 -9.51
N PHE A 16 -4.55 -12.36 -8.43
CA PHE A 16 -5.64 -11.37 -8.47
C PHE A 16 -5.13 -10.01 -8.94
N ASN A 17 -4.02 -9.53 -8.38
CA ASN A 17 -3.44 -8.22 -8.68
C ASN A 17 -1.90 -8.25 -8.75
N ALA A 18 -1.31 -7.38 -9.56
CA ALA A 18 0.11 -7.01 -9.48
C ALA A 18 0.27 -5.69 -8.73
N ILE A 19 1.24 -5.59 -7.83
CA ILE A 19 1.54 -4.40 -7.04
C ILE A 19 2.90 -3.85 -7.48
N GLY A 20 2.93 -2.59 -7.88
CA GLY A 20 4.15 -1.81 -8.05
C GLY A 20 4.32 -0.83 -6.90
N VAL A 21 5.52 -0.79 -6.31
CA VAL A 21 5.90 0.20 -5.30
C VAL A 21 6.97 1.10 -5.90
N TYR A 22 6.68 2.40 -5.89
CA TYR A 22 7.54 3.47 -6.36
C TYR A 22 7.70 4.47 -5.22
N LEU A 23 8.92 4.88 -4.94
CA LEU A 23 9.24 5.86 -3.91
C LEU A 23 10.55 6.55 -4.30
N ASP A 24 10.76 7.76 -3.78
CA ASP A 24 12.04 8.45 -3.90
C ASP A 24 13.10 7.68 -3.12
N VAL A 25 13.88 6.87 -3.85
CA VAL A 25 14.87 5.97 -3.28
C VAL A 25 15.98 6.75 -2.59
N ASP A 26 16.44 7.85 -3.19
CA ASP A 26 17.55 8.63 -2.64
C ASP A 26 17.12 9.26 -1.30
N GLY A 27 15.94 9.89 -1.28
CA GLY A 27 15.37 10.41 -0.04
C GLY A 27 15.10 9.30 1.00
N ALA A 28 14.57 8.15 0.59
CA ALA A 28 14.30 7.05 1.52
C ALA A 28 15.60 6.50 2.14
N MET A 29 16.67 6.42 1.34
CA MET A 29 17.97 5.94 1.80
C MET A 29 18.55 6.85 2.89
N GLU A 30 18.31 8.17 2.87
CA GLU A 30 18.73 9.07 3.96
C GLU A 30 18.12 8.68 5.31
N HIS A 31 16.89 8.14 5.30
CA HIS A 31 16.17 7.70 6.49
C HIS A 31 16.47 6.25 6.89
N LEU A 32 17.09 5.46 6.01
CA LEU A 32 17.32 4.02 6.19
C LEU A 32 18.79 3.65 6.40
N GLN A 33 19.67 4.64 6.65
CA GLN A 33 21.10 4.42 6.89
C GLN A 33 21.40 3.48 8.06
N GLY A 34 20.50 3.39 9.06
CA GLY A 34 20.62 2.46 10.20
C GLY A 34 20.60 0.98 9.82
N TRP A 35 20.22 0.67 8.57
CA TRP A 35 20.18 -0.69 8.03
C TRP A 35 21.29 -0.97 7.00
N LYS A 36 22.29 -0.07 6.87
CA LYS A 36 23.45 -0.29 5.99
C LYS A 36 24.17 -1.59 6.35
N GLY A 37 24.41 -2.45 5.35
CA GLY A 37 25.07 -3.74 5.53
C GLY A 37 24.25 -4.85 6.20
N LYS A 38 22.96 -4.63 6.50
CA LYS A 38 22.07 -5.70 6.99
C LYS A 38 21.52 -6.54 5.82
N SER A 39 21.44 -7.86 6.01
CA SER A 39 20.96 -8.81 5.01
C SER A 39 19.55 -9.36 5.27
N GLN A 40 19.00 -9.20 6.47
CA GLN A 40 17.70 -9.76 6.89
C GLN A 40 16.64 -8.67 7.06
N LEU A 41 16.46 -7.80 6.07
CA LEU A 41 15.49 -6.70 6.15
C LEU A 41 14.03 -7.19 6.15
N MET A 42 13.77 -8.37 5.60
CA MET A 42 12.41 -8.91 5.51
C MET A 42 11.79 -9.18 6.89
N GLU A 43 12.60 -9.55 7.88
CA GLU A 43 12.17 -9.89 9.25
C GLU A 43 12.30 -8.70 10.21
N ASP A 44 12.79 -7.56 9.72
CA ASP A 44 13.07 -6.36 10.54
C ASP A 44 11.84 -5.42 10.48
N GLU A 45 10.91 -5.56 11.42
CA GLU A 45 9.71 -4.70 11.47
C GLU A 45 10.08 -3.21 11.56
N ALA A 46 11.16 -2.88 12.27
CA ALA A 46 11.63 -1.51 12.43
C ALA A 46 12.09 -0.91 11.08
N PHE A 47 12.60 -1.74 10.16
CA PHE A 47 12.89 -1.30 8.79
C PHE A 47 11.63 -0.85 8.06
N PHE A 48 10.57 -1.65 8.13
CA PHE A 48 9.30 -1.33 7.46
C PHE A 48 8.59 -0.14 8.11
N ASP A 49 8.65 -0.01 9.43
CA ASP A 49 8.18 1.18 10.14
C ASP A 49 8.92 2.44 9.68
N ALA A 50 10.26 2.38 9.62
CA ALA A 50 11.06 3.49 9.12
C ALA A 50 10.74 3.82 7.65
N LEU A 51 10.52 2.80 6.82
CA LEU A 51 10.15 2.99 5.41
C LEU A 51 8.78 3.67 5.27
N VAL A 52 7.78 3.28 6.07
CA VAL A 52 6.45 3.91 6.10
C VAL A 52 6.57 5.36 6.55
N SER A 53 7.27 5.60 7.68
CA SER A 53 7.41 6.92 8.28
C SER A 53 8.36 7.87 7.54
N ALA A 54 9.17 7.39 6.61
CA ALA A 54 10.08 8.23 5.84
C ALA A 54 9.29 9.33 5.10
N PRO A 55 9.64 10.63 5.25
CA PRO A 55 8.92 11.76 4.65
C PRO A 55 9.25 11.92 3.15
N VAL A 56 9.03 10.86 2.39
CA VAL A 56 9.26 10.78 0.94
C VAL A 56 7.98 10.43 0.21
N GLU A 57 7.91 10.83 -1.05
CA GLU A 57 6.80 10.51 -1.92
C GLU A 57 6.76 8.99 -2.16
N LYS A 58 5.56 8.41 -2.05
CA LYS A 58 5.32 6.98 -2.29
C LYS A 58 4.11 6.83 -3.21
N VAL A 59 4.27 6.05 -4.26
CA VAL A 59 3.19 5.65 -5.16
C VAL A 59 3.07 4.13 -5.15
N LEU A 60 1.88 3.64 -4.81
CA LEU A 60 1.52 2.23 -4.90
C LEU A 60 0.58 2.06 -6.08
N ARG A 61 0.89 1.15 -6.99
CA ARG A 61 0.08 0.92 -8.17
C ARG A 61 -0.36 -0.54 -8.22
N VAL A 62 -1.66 -0.77 -8.08
CA VAL A 62 -2.28 -2.09 -8.08
C VAL A 62 -2.96 -2.30 -9.43
N VAL A 63 -2.43 -3.22 -10.23
CA VAL A 63 -2.98 -3.60 -11.53
C VAL A 63 -3.80 -4.87 -11.38
N VAL A 64 -5.06 -4.80 -11.80
CA VAL A 64 -5.99 -5.91 -11.71
C VAL A 64 -5.67 -6.94 -12.79
N ILE A 65 -5.37 -8.17 -12.38
CA ILE A 65 -5.12 -9.31 -13.28
C ILE A 65 -6.40 -10.11 -13.47
N LYS A 66 -7.12 -10.35 -12.36
CA LYS A 66 -8.40 -11.07 -12.36
C LYS A 66 -9.51 -10.15 -11.93
N GLU A 67 -10.64 -10.24 -12.61
CA GLU A 67 -11.79 -9.41 -12.28
C GLU A 67 -12.31 -9.63 -10.87
N ILE A 68 -12.62 -8.53 -10.18
CA ILE A 68 -13.25 -8.53 -8.85
C ILE A 68 -14.24 -7.35 -8.75
N LYS A 69 -15.19 -7.43 -7.82
CA LYS A 69 -16.02 -6.27 -7.51
C LYS A 69 -15.19 -5.29 -6.68
N GLY A 70 -15.29 -3.99 -6.96
CA GLY A 70 -14.61 -2.97 -6.17
C GLY A 70 -15.04 -3.02 -4.70
N SER A 71 -16.30 -3.36 -4.40
CA SER A 71 -16.76 -3.60 -3.03
C SER A 71 -15.99 -4.69 -2.28
N GLN A 72 -15.52 -5.75 -2.96
CA GLN A 72 -14.70 -6.78 -2.31
C GLN A 72 -13.32 -6.23 -1.91
N TYR A 73 -12.73 -5.42 -2.79
CA TYR A 73 -11.47 -4.74 -2.51
C TYR A 73 -11.60 -3.70 -1.40
N GLY A 74 -12.67 -2.88 -1.46
CA GLY A 74 -13.01 -1.87 -0.46
C GLY A 74 -13.16 -2.48 0.93
N VAL A 75 -13.93 -3.56 1.07
CA VAL A 75 -14.10 -4.26 2.36
C VAL A 75 -12.78 -4.83 2.89
N GLN A 76 -11.91 -5.36 2.02
CA GLN A 76 -10.61 -5.88 2.45
C GLN A 76 -9.70 -4.76 2.98
N LEU A 77 -9.67 -3.62 2.28
CA LEU A 77 -8.94 -2.42 2.71
C LEU A 77 -9.51 -1.90 4.03
N GLU A 78 -10.83 -1.70 4.09
CA GLU A 78 -11.55 -1.19 5.25
C GLU A 78 -11.28 -2.02 6.49
N SER A 79 -11.49 -3.34 6.42
CA SER A 79 -11.25 -4.24 7.55
C SER A 79 -9.80 -4.18 8.01
N SER A 80 -8.85 -4.24 7.08
CA SER A 80 -7.42 -4.24 7.42
C SER A 80 -6.95 -2.93 8.05
N VAL A 81 -7.50 -1.79 7.60
CA VAL A 81 -7.17 -0.46 8.11
C VAL A 81 -7.85 -0.22 9.46
N ARG A 82 -9.13 -0.58 9.59
CA ARG A 82 -9.88 -0.49 10.86
C ARG A 82 -9.16 -1.27 11.96
N ASP A 83 -8.81 -2.54 11.71
CA ASP A 83 -8.14 -3.38 12.71
C ASP A 83 -6.82 -2.75 13.20
N ARG A 84 -6.08 -2.08 12.31
CA ARG A 84 -4.83 -1.38 12.66
C ARG A 84 -5.07 -0.09 13.42
N LEU A 85 -6.09 0.69 13.06
CA LEU A 85 -6.46 1.90 13.78
C LEU A 85 -6.91 1.56 15.21
N VAL A 86 -7.73 0.52 15.36
CA VAL A 86 -8.17 0.02 16.67
C VAL A 86 -6.98 -0.48 17.49
N ALA A 87 -6.08 -1.26 16.89
CA ALA A 87 -4.87 -1.75 17.58
C ALA A 87 -3.94 -0.60 18.02
N ALA A 88 -3.98 0.53 17.32
CA ALA A 88 -3.21 1.73 17.63
C ALA A 88 -3.94 2.71 18.57
N ASP A 89 -5.17 2.42 19.00
CA ASP A 89 -6.03 3.32 19.79
C ASP A 89 -6.26 4.67 19.06
N LYS A 90 -6.53 4.59 17.75
CA LYS A 90 -6.72 5.73 16.83
C LYS A 90 -8.00 5.59 15.98
N TYR A 91 -9.02 4.89 16.46
CA TYR A 91 -10.26 4.70 15.70
C TYR A 91 -11.41 5.44 16.38
N GLU A 92 -11.55 6.73 16.06
CA GLU A 92 -12.64 7.59 16.49
C GLU A 92 -13.54 7.95 15.30
N ASP A 93 -14.55 8.80 15.52
CA ASP A 93 -15.54 9.19 14.51
C ASP A 93 -14.89 9.77 13.22
N ASP A 94 -13.83 10.57 13.36
CA ASP A 94 -13.14 11.20 12.22
C ASP A 94 -12.41 10.16 11.35
N GLU A 95 -11.78 9.16 11.96
CA GLU A 95 -11.12 8.06 11.24
C GLU A 95 -12.13 7.11 10.59
N GLU A 96 -13.25 6.83 11.29
CA GLU A 96 -14.35 6.03 10.75
C GLU A 96 -14.94 6.68 9.49
N GLU A 97 -15.31 7.97 9.56
CA GLU A 97 -15.89 8.68 8.41
C GLU A 97 -14.90 8.75 7.23
N ALA A 98 -13.61 8.99 7.51
CA ALA A 98 -12.58 9.00 6.48
C ALA A 98 -12.37 7.62 5.83
N LEU A 99 -12.41 6.55 6.62
CA LEU A 99 -12.27 5.19 6.13
C LEU A 99 -13.50 4.73 5.31
N GLU A 100 -14.71 5.09 5.76
CA GLU A 100 -15.95 4.84 5.02
C GLU A 100 -15.93 5.51 3.64
N LYS A 101 -15.50 6.78 3.55
CA LYS A 101 -15.33 7.48 2.26
C LYS A 101 -14.42 6.72 1.29
N VAL A 102 -13.32 6.13 1.80
CA VAL A 102 -12.41 5.31 1.00
C VAL A 102 -13.08 4.00 0.57
N SER A 103 -13.81 3.32 1.45
CA SER A 103 -14.53 2.08 1.13
C SER A 103 -15.62 2.31 0.07
N ASP A 104 -16.41 3.38 0.24
CA ASP A 104 -17.48 3.79 -0.65
C ASP A 104 -16.98 4.16 -2.05
N PHE A 105 -15.80 4.77 -2.14
CA PHE A 105 -15.15 5.02 -3.42
C PHE A 105 -15.00 3.74 -4.25
N PHE A 106 -14.73 2.60 -3.60
CA PHE A 106 -14.59 1.31 -4.29
C PHE A 106 -15.92 0.58 -4.50
N GLN A 107 -16.96 0.83 -3.70
CA GLN A 107 -18.24 0.10 -3.78
C GLN A 107 -18.87 0.09 -5.18
N SER A 108 -18.88 1.24 -5.85
CA SER A 108 -19.49 1.41 -7.18
C SER A 108 -18.58 0.98 -8.35
N LYS A 109 -17.32 0.59 -8.06
CA LYS A 109 -16.33 0.27 -9.07
C LYS A 109 -16.35 -1.22 -9.42
N TYR A 110 -15.95 -1.51 -10.65
CA TYR A 110 -15.80 -2.86 -11.16
C TYR A 110 -14.39 -3.04 -11.72
N PHE A 111 -13.60 -3.88 -11.07
CA PHE A 111 -12.19 -4.04 -11.37
C PHE A 111 -12.07 -5.06 -12.49
N ARG A 112 -12.02 -4.58 -13.73
CA ARG A 112 -11.74 -5.40 -14.91
C ARG A 112 -10.24 -5.70 -15.00
N PRO A 113 -9.82 -6.80 -15.67
CA PRO A 113 -8.42 -7.00 -15.99
C PRO A 113 -7.84 -5.76 -16.69
N GLY A 114 -6.67 -5.30 -16.25
CA GLY A 114 -6.04 -4.07 -16.72
C GLY A 114 -6.49 -2.79 -16.00
N SER A 115 -7.50 -2.84 -15.13
CA SER A 115 -7.83 -1.70 -14.26
C SER A 115 -6.66 -1.42 -13.32
N VAL A 116 -6.47 -0.15 -12.97
CA VAL A 116 -5.36 0.30 -12.14
C VAL A 116 -5.91 1.12 -10.98
N VAL A 117 -5.56 0.72 -9.76
CA VAL A 117 -5.70 1.56 -8.56
C VAL A 117 -4.34 2.17 -8.26
N THR A 118 -4.28 3.48 -8.05
CA THR A 118 -3.07 4.19 -7.65
C THR A 118 -3.30 4.81 -6.29
N PHE A 119 -2.41 4.55 -5.34
CA PHE A 119 -2.35 5.26 -4.06
C PHE A 119 -1.15 6.18 -4.12
N HIS A 120 -1.38 7.47 -4.00
CA HIS A 120 -0.35 8.50 -4.03
C HIS A 120 -0.23 9.14 -2.65
N PHE A 121 0.95 9.02 -2.05
CA PHE A 121 1.29 9.62 -0.77
C PHE A 121 2.38 10.66 -1.01
N PRO A 122 2.05 11.96 -0.99
CA PRO A 122 3.02 13.02 -1.22
C PRO A 122 4.02 13.11 -0.07
N ALA A 123 5.24 13.58 -0.37
CA ALA A 123 6.29 13.80 0.64
C ALA A 123 5.96 14.95 1.61
N THR A 124 5.14 15.90 1.18
CA THR A 124 4.87 17.15 1.89
C THR A 124 3.39 17.30 2.22
N ALA A 125 3.09 17.91 3.37
CA ALA A 125 1.73 18.11 3.87
C ALA A 125 0.91 19.13 3.04
N THR A 126 1.45 19.69 1.97
CA THR A 126 0.74 20.65 1.09
C THR A 126 -0.26 19.97 0.16
N ALA A 127 -0.17 18.65 -0.01
CA ALA A 127 -1.14 17.85 -0.75
C ALA A 127 -1.64 16.70 0.14
N ALA A 128 -2.94 16.44 0.10
CA ALA A 128 -3.50 15.26 0.75
C ALA A 128 -3.14 14.00 -0.06
N PRO A 129 -2.91 12.85 0.59
CA PRO A 129 -2.86 11.57 -0.10
C PRO A 129 -4.12 11.34 -0.95
N GLU A 130 -3.96 10.72 -2.10
CA GLU A 130 -5.04 10.49 -3.06
C GLU A 130 -5.06 9.03 -3.52
N ILE A 131 -6.27 8.51 -3.74
CA ILE A 131 -6.50 7.23 -4.39
C ILE A 131 -7.15 7.49 -5.74
N SER A 132 -6.56 6.99 -6.81
CA SER A 132 -7.13 7.05 -8.15
C SER A 132 -7.45 5.67 -8.70
N PHE A 133 -8.46 5.60 -9.56
CA PHE A 133 -8.88 4.39 -10.25
C PHE A 133 -9.09 4.67 -11.72
N VAL A 134 -8.43 3.88 -12.56
CA VAL A 134 -8.55 3.93 -14.02
C VAL A 134 -8.98 2.56 -14.52
N THR A 135 -9.94 2.53 -15.44
CA THR A 135 -10.36 1.31 -16.14
C THR A 135 -10.70 1.65 -17.58
N GLU A 136 -10.57 0.67 -18.47
CA GLU A 136 -10.73 0.88 -19.91
C GLU A 136 -12.09 1.49 -20.26
N GLY A 137 -12.06 2.55 -21.06
CA GLY A 137 -13.25 3.25 -21.53
C GLY A 137 -13.94 4.14 -20.50
N LYS A 138 -13.29 4.42 -19.35
CA LYS A 138 -13.78 5.36 -18.34
C LYS A 138 -12.71 6.40 -18.00
N GLU A 139 -13.17 7.58 -17.61
CA GLU A 139 -12.30 8.61 -17.05
C GLU A 139 -11.75 8.17 -15.69
N GLU A 140 -10.62 8.75 -15.31
CA GLU A 140 -10.00 8.54 -14.01
C GLU A 140 -10.92 9.05 -12.89
N ALA A 141 -11.20 8.19 -11.91
CA ALA A 141 -11.90 8.57 -10.68
C ALA A 141 -10.88 8.75 -9.56
N LYS A 142 -11.07 9.76 -8.69
CA LYS A 142 -10.17 10.10 -7.59
C LYS A 142 -10.92 10.29 -6.28
N VAL A 143 -10.26 10.02 -5.17
CA VAL A 143 -10.71 10.35 -3.81
C VAL A 143 -9.51 10.74 -2.95
N ALA A 144 -9.64 11.83 -2.20
CA ALA A 144 -8.61 12.24 -1.24
C ALA A 144 -8.76 11.45 0.08
N VAL A 145 -7.63 11.15 0.72
CA VAL A 145 -7.56 10.55 2.05
C VAL A 145 -7.04 11.62 3.00
N GLU A 146 -7.96 12.41 3.55
CA GLU A 146 -7.63 13.60 4.33
C GLU A 146 -7.15 13.28 5.75
N ASN A 147 -7.61 12.15 6.32
CA ASN A 147 -7.17 11.71 7.63
C ASN A 147 -5.78 11.05 7.56
N ALA A 148 -4.82 11.60 8.31
CA ALA A 148 -3.44 11.15 8.31
C ALA A 148 -3.26 9.73 8.89
N ALA A 149 -4.03 9.36 9.92
CA ALA A 149 -3.97 8.03 10.50
C ALA A 149 -4.49 6.97 9.52
N VAL A 150 -5.60 7.25 8.82
CA VAL A 150 -6.12 6.39 7.75
C VAL A 150 -5.09 6.24 6.63
N ALA A 151 -4.48 7.35 6.18
CA ALA A 151 -3.45 7.32 5.14
C ALA A 151 -2.23 6.47 5.56
N GLU A 152 -1.73 6.64 6.78
CA GLU A 152 -0.62 5.84 7.33
C GLU A 152 -0.99 4.35 7.37
N MET A 153 -2.19 4.00 7.82
CA MET A 153 -2.62 2.61 7.90
C MET A 153 -2.83 1.96 6.54
N ILE A 154 -3.26 2.72 5.52
CA ILE A 154 -3.27 2.24 4.11
C ILE A 154 -1.84 1.99 3.62
N GLN A 155 -0.87 2.85 3.94
CA GLN A 155 0.54 2.58 3.61
C GLN A 155 1.03 1.29 4.28
N ARG A 156 0.76 1.13 5.58
CA ARG A 156 1.12 -0.07 6.36
C ARG A 156 0.44 -1.33 5.83
N TRP A 157 -0.74 -1.22 5.23
CA TRP A 157 -1.40 -2.36 4.60
C TRP A 157 -0.58 -2.95 3.43
N TYR A 158 0.24 -2.14 2.75
CA TYR A 158 1.13 -2.60 1.68
C TYR A 158 2.59 -2.77 2.08
N LEU A 159 3.06 -1.90 2.98
CA LEU A 159 4.48 -1.76 3.32
C LEU A 159 4.81 -2.25 4.73
N GLY A 160 3.82 -2.65 5.54
CA GLY A 160 4.00 -2.98 6.96
C GLY A 160 4.50 -4.40 7.25
N GLY A 161 5.52 -4.86 6.52
CA GLY A 161 6.20 -6.13 6.79
C GLY A 161 5.26 -7.34 6.84
N ASP A 162 5.32 -8.12 7.92
CA ASP A 162 4.53 -9.33 8.13
C ASP A 162 3.01 -9.11 8.07
N SER A 163 2.55 -7.92 8.45
CA SER A 163 1.12 -7.59 8.42
C SER A 163 0.61 -7.23 7.03
N ALA A 164 1.51 -6.95 6.07
CA ALA A 164 1.13 -6.44 4.77
C ALA A 164 0.35 -7.47 3.93
N VAL A 165 -0.52 -6.96 3.05
CA VAL A 165 -1.39 -7.75 2.19
C VAL A 165 -0.65 -8.67 1.21
N SER A 166 0.65 -8.43 0.97
CA SER A 166 1.44 -9.12 -0.04
C SER A 166 2.87 -9.38 0.42
N GLN A 167 3.11 -10.57 0.97
CA GLN A 167 4.45 -10.99 1.43
C GLN A 167 5.49 -11.06 0.31
N THR A 168 5.06 -11.33 -0.92
CA THR A 168 5.88 -11.22 -2.13
C THR A 168 6.34 -9.78 -2.42
N THR A 169 5.51 -8.78 -2.13
CA THR A 169 5.85 -7.36 -2.27
C THR A 169 6.82 -6.94 -1.18
N VAL A 170 6.54 -7.33 0.07
CA VAL A 170 7.43 -7.11 1.23
C VAL A 170 8.82 -7.67 0.96
N ARG A 171 8.91 -8.92 0.51
CA ARG A 171 10.17 -9.56 0.13
C ARG A 171 10.88 -8.79 -0.99
N SER A 172 10.17 -8.43 -2.05
CA SER A 172 10.75 -7.65 -3.15
C SER A 172 11.31 -6.31 -2.67
N ILE A 173 10.65 -5.63 -1.73
CA ILE A 173 11.13 -4.39 -1.12
C ILE A 173 12.40 -4.66 -0.32
N ALA A 174 12.37 -5.65 0.59
CA ALA A 174 13.50 -6.01 1.42
C ALA A 174 14.75 -6.37 0.61
N ASP A 175 14.62 -7.25 -0.39
CA ASP A 175 15.73 -7.66 -1.26
C ASP A 175 16.34 -6.47 -2.01
N SER A 176 15.47 -5.56 -2.44
CA SER A 176 15.87 -4.36 -3.19
C SER A 176 16.66 -3.38 -2.33
N PHE A 177 16.15 -3.06 -1.14
CA PHE A 177 16.85 -2.20 -0.21
C PHE A 177 18.10 -2.85 0.34
N ALA A 178 18.12 -4.16 0.58
CA ALA A 178 19.32 -4.87 1.00
C ALA A 178 20.43 -4.75 -0.06
N ALA A 179 20.09 -4.88 -1.34
CA ALA A 179 21.05 -4.67 -2.44
C ALA A 179 21.59 -3.23 -2.48
N MET A 180 20.73 -2.23 -2.30
CA MET A 180 21.13 -0.81 -2.31
C MET A 180 21.97 -0.43 -1.08
N LEU A 181 21.61 -0.95 0.10
CA LEU A 181 22.30 -0.73 1.38
C LEU A 181 23.60 -1.54 1.52
N SER A 182 23.81 -2.54 0.66
CA SER A 182 25.06 -3.31 0.58
C SER A 182 26.08 -2.69 -0.39
N SER A 183 25.66 -1.73 -1.22
CA SER A 183 26.58 -1.04 -2.12
C SER A 183 27.53 -0.14 -1.30
N PRO A 184 28.85 -0.15 -1.61
CA PRO A 184 29.87 0.58 -0.84
C PRO A 184 29.60 2.09 -0.78
#